data_AF-A0A8B5WYU5-F1
#
_entry.id   AF-A0A8B5WYU5-F1
#
_cell.length_a   1.000
_cell.length_b   1.000
_cell.length_c   1.000
_cell.angle_alpha   90.00
_cell.angle_beta   90.00
_cell.angle_gamma   90.00
#
_symmetry.space_group_name_H-M   'P 1'
#
loop_
_entity.id
_entity.type
_entity.pdbx_description
1 polymer ?
#
loop_
_entity_poly.entity_id
_entity_poly.type
_entity_poly.pdbx_seq_one_letter_code
_entity_poly.pdbx_strand_id
1 'polypeptide(L)'
;QVFQGPSFGLFLPAWVHLLNRLSPRGAKTLAQTVGSVATFGLGSMAGSAAGGYLIEWFGLRGMYIITSCAMALVVFAFVLLFVTPGWIAVPRARRPGSG
;
A
#
# COMPACT_ATOMS: atom_id res chain seq x y z
N GLN A 1 -0.24 0.46 -20.48
CA GLN A 1 -0.48 -0.82 -19.76
C GLN A 1 0.78 -1.65 -19.50
N VAL A 2 1.90 -1.47 -20.21
CA VAL A 2 3.14 -2.25 -19.99
C VAL A 2 3.62 -2.22 -18.53
N PHE A 3 3.49 -1.09 -17.84
CA PHE A 3 3.88 -0.96 -16.42
C PHE A 3 2.88 -1.58 -15.44
N GLN A 4 1.62 -1.76 -15.81
CA GLN A 4 0.56 -2.20 -14.90
C GLN A 4 0.76 -3.65 -14.44
N GLY A 5 1.13 -4.55 -15.35
CA GLY A 5 1.35 -5.97 -15.06
C GLY A 5 2.45 -6.19 -14.02
N PRO A 6 3.69 -5.71 -14.24
CA PRO A 6 4.77 -5.82 -13.28
C PRO A 6 4.46 -5.17 -11.92
N SER A 7 3.86 -3.97 -11.94
CA SER A 7 3.47 -3.28 -10.70
C SER A 7 2.47 -4.10 -9.89
N PHE A 8 1.43 -4.65 -10.53
CA PHE A 8 0.44 -5.46 -9.84
C PHE A 8 1.02 -6.80 -9.35
N GLY A 9 1.89 -7.42 -10.17
CA GLY A 9 2.58 -8.67 -9.81
C GLY A 9 3.48 -8.56 -8.58
N LEU A 10 4.07 -7.38 -8.33
CA LEU A 10 4.82 -7.09 -7.10
C LEU A 10 3.91 -6.67 -5.95
N PHE A 11 2.89 -5.86 -6.24
CA PHE A 11 1.96 -5.33 -5.24
C PHE A 11 1.21 -6.45 -4.51
N LEU A 12 0.62 -7.40 -5.25
CA LEU A 12 -0.25 -8.41 -4.66
C LEU A 12 0.44 -9.30 -3.60
N PRO A 13 1.61 -9.93 -3.87
CA PRO A 13 2.30 -10.73 -2.85
C PRO A 13 2.81 -9.88 -1.68
N ALA A 14 3.29 -8.66 -1.94
CA ALA A 14 3.74 -7.75 -0.87
C ALA A 14 2.58 -7.33 0.05
N TRP A 15 1.43 -7.05 -0.53
CA TRP A 15 0.21 -6.68 0.19
C TRP A 15 -0.32 -7.84 1.05
N VAL A 16 -0.37 -9.05 0.49
CA VAL A 16 -0.72 -10.26 1.27
C VAL A 16 0.26 -10.50 2.41
N HIS A 17 1.57 -10.33 2.16
CA HIS A 17 2.59 -10.47 3.19
C HIS A 17 2.41 -9.43 4.32
N LEU A 18 2.11 -8.18 3.97
CA LEU A 18 1.84 -7.11 4.92
C LEU A 18 0.64 -7.43 5.80
N LEU A 19 -0.49 -7.83 5.21
CA LEU A 19 -1.68 -8.21 5.97
C LEU A 19 -1.39 -9.38 6.91
N ASN A 20 -0.68 -10.40 6.43
CA ASN A 20 -0.31 -11.55 7.24
C ASN A 20 0.60 -11.19 8.44
N ARG A 21 1.45 -10.16 8.30
CA ARG A 21 2.29 -9.67 9.41
C ARG A 21 1.51 -8.85 10.43
N LEU A 22 0.52 -8.10 9.99
CA LEU A 22 -0.34 -7.28 10.86
C LEU A 22 -1.44 -8.12 11.55
N SER A 23 -1.75 -9.29 11.00
CA SER A 23 -2.82 -10.15 11.50
C SER A 23 -2.46 -10.86 12.80
N PRO A 24 -3.38 -10.95 13.78
CA PRO A 24 -3.21 -11.82 14.94
C PRO A 24 -3.18 -13.31 14.52
N ARG A 25 -2.56 -14.14 15.37
CA ARG A 25 -2.43 -15.59 15.12
C ARG A 25 -3.83 -16.21 14.92
N GLY A 26 -4.04 -16.87 13.78
CA GLY A 26 -5.31 -17.52 13.42
C GLY A 26 -6.28 -16.67 12.59
N ALA A 27 -6.05 -15.37 12.41
CA ALA A 27 -6.97 -14.47 11.69
C ALA A 27 -6.48 -14.02 10.30
N LYS A 28 -5.46 -14.70 9.74
CA LYS A 28 -4.82 -14.31 8.47
C LYS A 28 -5.81 -14.27 7.30
N THR A 29 -6.64 -15.30 7.17
CA THR A 29 -7.66 -15.38 6.10
C THR A 29 -8.66 -14.24 6.23
N LEU A 30 -9.15 -13.97 7.46
CA LEU A 30 -10.06 -12.86 7.72
C LEU A 30 -9.44 -11.50 7.33
N ALA A 31 -8.18 -11.26 7.71
CA ALA A 31 -7.50 -10.02 7.36
C ALA A 31 -7.31 -9.85 5.85
N GLN A 32 -7.00 -10.91 5.12
CA GLN A 32 -6.93 -10.90 3.65
C GLN A 32 -8.30 -10.63 3.03
N THR A 33 -9.37 -11.26 3.53
CA THR A 33 -10.74 -11.00 3.06
C THR A 33 -11.15 -9.55 3.31
N VAL A 34 -11.01 -9.07 4.55
CA VAL A 34 -11.36 -7.68 4.91
C VAL A 34 -10.52 -6.68 4.11
N GLY A 35 -9.21 -6.92 3.99
CA GLY A 35 -8.34 -6.10 3.17
C GLY A 35 -8.77 -6.08 1.71
N SER A 36 -9.19 -7.21 1.16
CA SER A 36 -9.63 -7.31 -0.25
C SER A 36 -10.93 -6.56 -0.47
N VAL A 37 -11.88 -6.69 0.45
CA VAL A 37 -13.15 -5.94 0.41
C VAL A 37 -12.89 -4.44 0.52
N ALA A 38 -12.02 -4.02 1.43
CA ALA A 38 -11.66 -2.61 1.58
C ALA A 38 -10.98 -2.04 0.32
N THR A 39 -10.04 -2.79 -0.27
CA THR A 39 -9.20 -2.30 -1.38
C THR A 39 -9.88 -2.43 -2.73
N PHE A 40 -10.31 -3.66 -3.07
CA PHE A 40 -10.89 -3.97 -4.37
C PHE A 40 -12.41 -3.81 -4.43
N GLY A 41 -13.10 -3.85 -3.28
CA GLY A 41 -14.53 -3.56 -3.19
C GLY A 41 -14.80 -2.07 -3.00
N LEU A 42 -14.72 -1.61 -1.75
CA LEU A 42 -15.07 -0.23 -1.38
C LEU A 42 -14.13 0.80 -2.03
N GLY A 43 -12.83 0.53 -2.05
CA GLY A 43 -11.84 1.40 -2.66
C GLY A 43 -12.06 1.59 -4.15
N SER A 44 -12.46 0.54 -4.89
CA SER A 44 -12.73 0.65 -6.33
C SER A 44 -14.01 1.44 -6.60
N MET A 45 -15.05 1.27 -5.76
CA MET A 45 -16.29 2.06 -5.84
C MET A 45 -16.01 3.55 -5.59
N ALA A 46 -15.34 3.88 -4.49
CA ALA A 46 -14.99 5.26 -4.15
C ALA A 46 -14.06 5.89 -5.20
N GLY A 47 -13.05 5.14 -5.67
CA GLY A 47 -12.13 5.60 -6.71
C GLY A 47 -12.83 5.85 -8.05
N SER A 48 -13.80 5.01 -8.43
CA SER A 48 -14.57 5.20 -9.67
C SER A 48 -15.47 6.43 -9.58
N ALA A 49 -16.16 6.63 -8.46
CA ALA A 49 -16.99 7.82 -8.23
C ALA A 49 -16.16 9.11 -8.23
N ALA A 50 -15.05 9.12 -7.48
CA ALA A 50 -14.14 10.25 -7.42
C ALA A 50 -13.47 10.52 -8.78
N GLY A 51 -13.10 9.46 -9.52
CA GLY A 51 -12.55 9.56 -10.87
C GLY A 51 -13.54 10.17 -11.85
N GLY A 52 -14.80 9.74 -11.82
CA GLY A 52 -15.88 10.32 -12.63
C GLY A 52 -16.07 11.81 -12.35
N TYR A 53 -16.14 12.18 -11.07
CA TYR A 53 -16.21 13.58 -10.66
C TYR A 53 -14.99 14.39 -11.14
N LEU A 54 -13.77 13.88 -10.96
CA LEU A 54 -12.57 14.56 -11.44
C LEU A 54 -12.54 14.75 -12.97
N ILE A 55 -13.05 13.78 -13.73
CA ILE A 55 -13.13 13.88 -15.18
C ILE A 55 -14.14 14.96 -15.59
N GLU A 56 -15.28 15.06 -14.93
CA GLU A 56 -16.31 16.06 -15.25
C GLU A 56 -15.80 17.50 -15.08
N TRP A 57 -15.04 17.76 -14.01
CA TRP A 57 -14.59 19.11 -13.67
C TRP A 57 -13.25 19.50 -14.29
N PHE A 58 -12.30 18.56 -14.36
CA PHE A 58 -10.91 18.83 -14.77
C PHE A 58 -10.50 18.11 -16.06
N GLY A 59 -11.42 17.35 -16.66
CA GLY A 59 -11.16 16.51 -17.81
C GLY A 59 -10.23 15.32 -17.49
N LEU A 60 -9.99 14.49 -18.51
CA LEU A 60 -9.09 13.34 -18.40
C LEU A 60 -7.67 13.72 -17.96
N ARG A 61 -7.11 14.80 -18.52
CA ARG A 61 -5.73 15.22 -18.20
C ARG A 61 -5.60 15.67 -16.74
N GLY A 62 -6.56 16.44 -16.24
CA GLY A 62 -6.57 16.88 -14.84
C GLY A 62 -6.71 15.70 -13.88
N MET A 63 -7.59 14.75 -14.18
CA MET A 63 -7.73 13.52 -13.39
C MET A 63 -6.40 12.76 -13.25
N TYR A 64 -5.66 12.55 -14.34
CA TYR A 64 -4.38 11.84 -14.29
C TYR A 64 -3.32 12.58 -13.46
N ILE A 65 -3.25 13.91 -13.56
CA ILE A 65 -2.28 14.70 -12.78
C ILE A 65 -2.64 14.63 -11.30
N ILE A 66 -3.90 14.88 -10.95
CA ILE A 66 -4.37 14.89 -9.55
C ILE A 66 -4.15 13.52 -8.90
N THR A 67 -4.56 12.44 -9.58
CA THR A 67 -4.39 11.08 -9.06
C THR A 67 -2.92 10.68 -8.92
N SER A 68 -2.06 11.10 -9.86
CA SER A 68 -0.61 10.87 -9.77
C SER A 68 0.03 11.60 -8.60
N CYS A 69 -0.32 12.89 -8.38
CA CYS A 69 0.14 13.67 -7.24
C CYS A 69 -0.35 13.07 -5.91
N ALA A 70 -1.64 12.70 -5.83
CA ALA A 70 -2.20 12.07 -4.65
C ALA A 70 -1.50 10.75 -4.32
N MET A 71 -1.24 9.91 -5.32
CA MET A 71 -0.51 8.65 -5.12
C MET A 71 0.92 8.89 -4.65
N ALA A 72 1.64 9.87 -5.24
CA ALA A 72 2.98 10.25 -4.81
C ALA A 72 3.01 10.70 -3.34
N LEU A 73 2.03 11.50 -2.90
CA LEU A 73 1.88 11.93 -1.51
C LEU A 73 1.65 10.76 -0.56
N VAL A 74 0.76 9.82 -0.92
CA VAL A 74 0.50 8.62 -0.11
C VAL A 74 1.75 7.75 0.04
N VAL A 75 2.48 7.52 -1.06
CA VAL A 75 3.73 6.76 -1.02
C VAL A 75 4.77 7.48 -0.17
N PHE A 76 4.91 8.80 -0.32
CA PHE A 76 5.84 9.60 0.48
C PHE A 76 5.51 9.52 1.97
N ALA A 77 4.23 9.69 2.34
CA ALA A 77 3.78 9.57 3.72
C ALA A 77 3.99 8.17 4.29
N PHE A 78 3.73 7.12 3.49
CA PHE A 78 3.97 5.74 3.89
C PHE A 78 5.46 5.47 4.17
N VAL A 79 6.35 5.92 3.30
CA VAL A 79 7.81 5.80 3.49
C VAL A 79 8.24 6.56 4.74
N LEU A 80 7.76 7.78 4.93
CA LEU A 80 8.08 8.62 6.09
C LEU A 80 7.65 7.96 7.41
N LEU A 81 6.46 7.36 7.44
CA LEU A 81 5.90 6.80 8.67
C LEU A 81 6.42 5.40 8.99
N PHE A 82 6.70 4.57 7.98
CA PHE A 82 7.02 3.15 8.19
C PHE A 82 8.47 2.75 7.88
N VAL A 83 9.19 3.48 7.01
CA VAL A 83 10.55 3.10 6.58
C VAL A 83 11.61 3.89 7.34
N THR A 84 11.44 5.20 7.50
CA THR A 84 12.40 6.07 8.21
C THR A 84 12.53 5.84 9.73
N PRO A 85 11.57 5.30 10.49
CA PRO A 85 11.79 5.04 11.93
C PRO A 85 12.88 3.98 12.21
N GLY A 86 13.27 3.18 11.21
CA GLY A 86 14.28 2.13 11.37
C GLY A 86 15.73 2.60 11.55
N TRP A 87 16.01 3.91 11.45
CA TRP A 87 17.37 4.45 11.62
C TRP A 87 17.75 4.76 13.08
N ILE A 88 16.82 4.67 14.05
CA ILE A 88 17.06 5.13 15.43
C ILE A 88 17.39 4.00 16.44
N ALA A 89 17.17 2.71 16.17
CA ALA A 89 17.65 1.67 17.09
C ALA A 89 17.69 0.26 16.50
N VAL A 90 18.89 -0.27 16.21
CA VAL A 90 19.32 -1.63 16.63
C VAL A 90 20.86 -1.68 16.68
N PRO A 91 21.51 -1.40 17.82
CA PRO A 91 22.83 -1.96 18.07
C PRO A 91 22.67 -3.48 18.20
N ARG A 92 23.18 -4.25 17.24
CA ARG A 92 23.30 -5.70 17.39
C ARG A 92 24.25 -5.97 18.56
N ALA A 93 23.70 -6.32 19.72
CA ALA A 93 24.48 -6.90 20.81
C ALA A 93 25.17 -8.17 20.29
N ARG A 94 26.49 -8.09 20.23
CA ARG A 94 27.42 -9.18 19.91
C ARG A 94 27.13 -10.35 20.85
N ARG A 95 26.67 -11.49 20.33
CA ARG A 95 26.56 -12.72 21.15
C ARG A 95 27.97 -13.09 21.62
N PRO A 96 28.25 -13.20 22.93
CA PRO A 96 29.51 -13.75 23.42
C PRO A 96 29.52 -15.27 23.16
N GLY A 97 30.70 -15.78 22.81
CA GLY A 97 30.89 -17.13 22.29
C GLY A 97 30.51 -18.26 23.25
N SER A 98 30.22 -19.41 22.67
CA SER A 98 30.30 -20.71 23.33
C SER A 98 31.44 -21.48 22.65
N GLY A 99 32.61 -21.42 23.27
CA GLY A 99 33.64 -22.44 23.13
C GLY A 99 33.38 -23.58 24.11
#